data_AF-A0A1M6SME3-F1
#
_entry.id   AF-A0A1M6SME3-F1
#
_cell.length_a   1.000
_cell.length_b   1.000
_cell.length_c   1.000
_cell.angle_alpha   90.00
_cell.angle_beta   90.00
_cell.angle_gamma   90.00
#
_symmetry.space_group_name_H-M   'P 1'
#
loop_
_entity.id
_entity.type
_entity.pdbx_description
1 polymer ?
#
loop_
_entity_poly.entity_id
_entity_poly.type
_entity_poly.pdbx_seq_one_letter_code
_entity_poly.pdbx_strand_id
1 'polypeptide(L)'
;MSVNGQLAVRSPADQLVERLEDPAVATALGQILDHADLLALMVSAFDGLLRRSDSIVEAVSDGVRELGSIGDRPAALAEVDLQQLASSLTTLSVRVAKATPGLTALLESSFTDPRTVSALEMVGSALVEGREEAAKNPSAPTGVFGVVRALKDEDVARGIGLLIHVARALGRKVR
;
A
#
# COMPACT_ATOMS: atom_id res chain seq x y z
N MET A 1 -1.16 54.04 27.78
CA MET A 1 -0.97 52.66 28.27
C MET A 1 -0.81 51.77 27.05
N SER A 2 0.38 51.21 26.88
CA SER A 2 0.79 50.40 25.72
C SER A 2 0.13 49.02 25.78
N VAL A 3 -0.61 48.65 24.73
CA VAL A 3 -0.97 47.26 24.43
C VAL A 3 -0.24 46.87 23.15
N ASN A 4 1.07 46.68 23.28
CA ASN A 4 1.90 45.99 22.30
C ASN A 4 1.76 44.47 22.51
N GLY A 5 0.70 43.87 21.95
CA GLY A 5 0.56 42.43 21.84
C GLY A 5 0.92 42.01 20.42
N GLN A 6 2.21 41.95 20.13
CA GLN A 6 2.74 41.47 18.86
C GLN A 6 2.19 40.07 18.56
N LEU A 7 1.76 39.87 17.32
CA LEU A 7 1.52 38.58 16.69
C LEU A 7 2.76 37.69 16.90
N ALA A 8 2.76 36.87 17.94
CA ALA A 8 3.78 35.86 18.14
C ALA A 8 3.64 34.86 16.99
N VAL A 9 4.54 34.97 16.00
CA VAL A 9 4.68 33.98 14.93
C VAL A 9 4.94 32.64 15.62
N ARG A 10 3.95 31.73 15.59
CA ARG A 10 4.06 30.41 16.20
C ARG A 10 5.35 29.76 15.71
N SER A 11 6.24 29.41 16.63
CA SER A 11 7.48 28.77 16.25
C SER A 11 7.18 27.35 15.74
N PRO A 12 8.03 26.77 14.87
CA PRO A 12 7.90 25.38 14.45
C PRO A 12 7.86 24.39 15.63
N ALA A 13 8.51 24.75 16.76
CA ALA A 13 8.47 23.97 17.98
C ALA A 13 7.07 23.97 18.62
N ASP A 14 6.39 25.12 18.65
CA ASP A 14 5.04 25.23 19.22
C ASP A 14 4.03 24.39 18.42
N GLN A 15 4.18 24.35 17.09
CA GLN A 15 3.34 23.51 16.21
C GLN A 15 3.62 22.01 16.40
N LEU A 16 4.84 21.65 16.76
CA LEU A 16 5.21 20.26 17.04
C LEU A 16 4.65 19.82 18.39
N VAL A 17 4.72 20.68 19.40
CA VAL A 17 4.12 20.44 20.73
C VAL A 17 2.60 20.25 20.61
N GLU A 18 1.90 21.10 19.86
CA GLU A 18 0.45 20.96 19.61
C GLU A 18 0.09 19.64 18.90
N ARG A 19 0.97 19.13 18.03
CA ARG A 19 0.78 17.81 17.39
C ARG A 19 1.12 16.64 18.33
N LEU A 20 2.06 16.82 19.25
CA LEU A 20 2.43 15.83 20.25
C LEU A 20 1.39 15.68 21.37
N GLU A 21 0.49 16.66 21.52
CA GLU A 21 -0.67 16.54 22.41
C GLU A 21 -1.70 15.51 21.90
N ASP A 22 -1.64 15.12 20.62
CA ASP A 22 -2.42 14.00 20.10
C ASP A 22 -1.79 12.65 20.51
N PRO A 23 -2.50 11.81 21.29
CA PRO A 23 -1.97 10.53 21.76
C PRO A 23 -1.61 9.55 20.63
N ALA A 24 -2.28 9.62 19.47
CA ALA A 24 -1.94 8.80 18.32
C ALA A 24 -0.60 9.23 17.71
N VAL A 25 -0.34 10.54 17.63
CA VAL A 25 0.92 11.11 17.12
C VAL A 25 2.07 10.83 18.07
N ALA A 26 1.86 11.00 19.38
CA ALA A 26 2.86 10.67 20.40
C ALA A 26 3.24 9.18 20.37
N THR A 27 2.26 8.29 20.19
CA THR A 27 2.50 6.84 20.09
C THR A 27 3.26 6.48 18.82
N ALA A 28 2.85 7.03 17.66
CA ALA A 28 3.54 6.80 16.40
C ALA A 28 4.98 7.34 16.41
N LEU A 29 5.20 8.52 17.01
CA LEU A 29 6.53 9.09 17.16
C LEU A 29 7.39 8.26 18.13
N GLY A 30 6.80 7.76 19.22
CA GLY A 30 7.44 6.81 20.13
C GLY A 30 7.90 5.55 19.39
N GLN A 31 7.03 4.92 18.61
CA GLN A 31 7.37 3.75 17.80
C GLN A 31 8.49 4.03 16.79
N ILE A 32 8.48 5.18 16.12
CA ILE A 32 9.55 5.57 15.20
C ILE A 32 10.88 5.79 15.94
N LEU A 33 10.84 6.44 17.10
CA LEU A 33 12.02 6.69 17.94
C LEU A 33 12.58 5.39 18.50
N ASP A 34 11.73 4.46 18.93
CA ASP A 34 12.11 3.14 19.42
C ASP A 34 12.83 2.30 18.35
N HIS A 35 12.55 2.56 17.07
CA HIS A 35 13.15 1.86 15.93
C HIS A 35 14.11 2.75 15.12
N ALA A 36 14.51 3.91 15.66
CA ALA A 36 15.33 4.88 14.94
C ALA A 36 16.70 4.31 14.52
N ASP A 37 17.27 3.40 15.31
CA ASP A 37 18.54 2.73 15.00
C ASP A 37 18.39 1.76 13.80
N LEU A 38 17.28 1.03 13.72
CA LEU A 38 16.97 0.17 12.57
C LEU A 38 16.71 1.00 11.31
N LEU A 39 16.07 2.16 11.44
CA LEU A 39 15.89 3.11 10.35
C LEU A 39 17.24 3.67 9.87
N ALA A 40 18.15 4.01 10.78
CA ALA A 40 19.49 4.47 10.44
C ALA A 40 20.29 3.37 9.71
N LEU A 41 20.20 2.12 10.18
CA LEU A 41 20.78 0.96 9.51
C LEU A 41 20.22 0.77 8.10
N MET A 42 18.89 0.87 7.93
CA MET A 42 18.23 0.73 6.62
C MET A 42 18.67 1.83 5.65
N VAL A 43 18.74 3.07 6.12
CA VAL A 43 19.22 4.20 5.33
C VAL A 43 20.68 4.01 4.93
N SER A 44 21.53 3.54 5.84
CA SER A 44 22.94 3.25 5.54
C SER A 44 23.10 2.08 4.57
N ALA A 45 22.30 1.02 4.72
CA ALA A 45 22.28 -0.10 3.80
C ALA A 45 21.81 0.32 2.40
N PHE A 46 20.82 1.20 2.33
CA PHE A 46 20.32 1.74 1.07
C PHE A 46 21.33 2.68 0.41
N ASP A 47 22.02 3.55 1.17
CA ASP A 47 23.13 4.36 0.64
C ASP A 47 24.27 3.48 0.11
N GLY A 48 24.61 2.42 0.82
CA GLY A 48 25.59 1.42 0.37
C GLY A 48 25.17 0.70 -0.91
N LEU A 49 23.90 0.35 -1.04
CA LEU A 49 23.35 -0.29 -2.25
C LEU A 49 23.35 0.69 -3.44
N LEU A 50 22.91 1.94 -3.23
CA LEU A 50 22.89 2.97 -4.27
C LEU A 50 24.29 3.35 -4.75
N ARG A 51 25.25 3.49 -3.84
CA ARG A 51 26.65 3.76 -4.22
C ARG A 51 27.27 2.65 -5.06
N ARG A 52 26.75 1.44 -4.92
CA ARG A 52 27.28 0.23 -5.56
C ARG A 52 26.41 -0.26 -6.71
N SER A 53 25.26 0.38 -6.97
CA SER A 53 24.30 -0.05 -7.98
C SER A 53 24.93 -0.06 -9.37
N ASP A 54 25.76 0.93 -9.70
CA ASP A 54 26.43 0.99 -10.99
C ASP A 54 27.38 -0.20 -11.19
N SER A 55 28.13 -0.57 -10.15
CA SER A 55 29.04 -1.73 -10.20
C SER A 55 28.31 -3.07 -10.17
N ILE A 56 27.15 -3.16 -9.51
CA ILE A 56 26.32 -4.37 -9.48
C ILE A 56 25.65 -4.56 -10.85
N VAL A 57 25.16 -3.49 -11.46
CA VAL A 57 24.56 -3.53 -12.80
C VAL A 57 25.61 -3.89 -13.84
N GLU A 58 26.84 -3.36 -13.75
CA GLU A 58 27.92 -3.75 -14.66
C GLU A 58 28.33 -5.21 -14.42
N ALA A 59 28.50 -5.66 -13.18
CA ALA A 59 28.84 -7.05 -12.87
C ALA A 59 27.77 -8.05 -13.32
N VAL A 60 26.49 -7.69 -13.21
CA VAL A 60 25.37 -8.49 -13.72
C VAL A 60 25.36 -8.47 -15.26
N SER A 61 25.60 -7.32 -15.89
CA SER A 61 25.67 -7.19 -17.34
C SER A 61 26.83 -7.99 -17.92
N ASP A 62 28.00 -7.92 -17.29
CA ASP A 62 29.19 -8.71 -17.63
C ASP A 62 28.93 -10.20 -17.41
N GLY A 63 28.32 -10.59 -16.30
CA GLY A 63 27.94 -11.99 -16.07
C GLY A 63 26.96 -12.52 -17.13
N VAL A 64 26.00 -11.71 -17.59
CA VAL A 64 25.07 -12.07 -18.67
C VAL A 64 25.78 -12.14 -20.03
N ARG A 65 26.69 -11.20 -20.33
CA ARG A 65 27.50 -11.23 -21.56
C ARG A 65 28.42 -12.45 -21.58
N GLU A 66 29.06 -12.76 -20.45
CA GLU A 66 29.97 -13.89 -20.31
C GLU A 66 29.21 -15.22 -20.41
N LEU A 67 28.03 -15.34 -19.78
CA LEU A 67 27.13 -16.47 -19.94
C LEU A 67 26.62 -16.63 -21.39
N GLY A 68 26.40 -15.52 -22.10
CA GLY A 68 26.06 -15.52 -23.52
C GLY A 68 27.24 -15.89 -24.44
N SER A 69 28.47 -15.72 -23.97
CA SER A 69 29.70 -16.02 -24.70
C SER A 69 30.22 -17.45 -24.46
N ILE A 70 29.83 -18.08 -23.36
CA ILE A 70 30.06 -19.50 -23.11
C ILE A 70 29.12 -20.27 -24.05
N GLY A 71 29.68 -20.78 -25.14
CA GLY A 71 28.95 -21.55 -26.16
C GLY A 71 28.31 -22.86 -25.65
N ASP A 72 28.56 -23.21 -24.38
CA ASP A 72 27.99 -24.39 -23.71
C ASP A 72 27.05 -23.94 -22.60
N ARG A 73 25.80 -23.62 -22.98
CA ARG A 73 24.75 -23.24 -22.03
C ARG A 73 24.35 -24.49 -21.23
N PRO A 74 24.21 -24.41 -19.89
CA PRO A 74 23.52 -25.44 -19.14
C PRO A 74 22.13 -25.68 -19.75
N ALA A 75 21.73 -26.93 -19.98
CA ALA A 75 20.46 -27.25 -20.65
C ALA A 75 19.23 -26.58 -20.00
N ALA A 76 19.29 -26.28 -18.69
CA ALA A 76 18.27 -25.55 -17.94
C ALA A 76 18.13 -24.05 -18.33
N LEU A 77 19.15 -23.46 -18.96
CA LEU A 77 19.16 -22.07 -19.43
C LEU A 77 19.05 -21.95 -20.95
N ALA A 78 19.09 -23.08 -21.68
CA ALA A 78 18.89 -23.11 -23.12
C ALA A 78 17.42 -22.82 -23.51
N GLU A 79 16.47 -23.15 -22.63
CA GLU A 79 15.04 -22.82 -22.79
C GLU A 79 14.68 -21.39 -22.39
N VAL A 80 15.54 -20.72 -21.61
CA VAL A 80 15.31 -19.33 -21.20
C VAL A 80 15.89 -18.42 -22.28
N ASP A 81 15.02 -17.91 -23.14
CA ASP A 81 15.37 -16.86 -24.08
C ASP A 81 15.67 -15.56 -23.29
N LEU A 82 16.93 -15.39 -22.91
CA LEU A 82 17.44 -14.23 -22.19
C LEU A 82 17.14 -12.92 -22.93
N GLN A 83 17.00 -12.96 -24.27
CA GLN A 83 16.63 -11.81 -25.08
C GLN A 83 15.14 -11.48 -24.93
N GLN A 84 14.28 -12.49 -24.87
CA GLN A 84 12.87 -12.32 -24.50
C GLN A 84 12.69 -11.87 -23.05
N LEU A 85 13.53 -12.35 -22.14
CA LEU A 85 13.49 -11.95 -20.74
C LEU A 85 13.89 -10.48 -20.59
N ALA A 86 14.98 -10.06 -21.25
CA ALA A 86 15.44 -8.67 -21.25
C ALA A 86 14.41 -7.73 -21.91
N SER A 87 13.80 -8.13 -23.02
CA SER A 87 12.75 -7.34 -23.67
C SER A 87 11.46 -7.29 -22.84
N SER A 88 11.09 -8.37 -22.17
CA SER A 88 9.96 -8.42 -21.24
C SER A 88 10.20 -7.54 -20.02
N LEU A 89 11.41 -7.57 -19.46
CA LEU A 89 11.81 -6.74 -18.33
C LEU A 89 11.84 -5.26 -18.72
N THR A 90 12.39 -4.93 -19.89
CA THR A 90 12.39 -3.55 -20.41
C THR A 90 10.97 -3.05 -20.65
N THR A 91 10.11 -3.89 -21.23
CA THR A 91 8.70 -3.57 -21.45
C THR A 91 7.96 -3.38 -20.14
N LEU A 92 8.21 -4.24 -19.14
CA LEU A 92 7.66 -4.13 -17.80
C LEU A 92 8.14 -2.83 -17.13
N SER A 93 9.44 -2.52 -17.18
CA SER A 93 10.02 -1.29 -16.63
C SER A 93 9.42 -0.04 -17.27
N VAL A 94 9.21 -0.02 -18.58
CA VAL A 94 8.53 1.09 -19.27
C VAL A 94 7.06 1.19 -18.86
N ARG A 95 6.36 0.08 -18.68
CA ARG A 95 4.97 0.06 -18.21
C ARG A 95 4.85 0.52 -16.76
N VAL A 96 5.75 0.07 -15.89
CA VAL A 96 5.83 0.49 -14.49
C VAL A 96 6.19 1.98 -14.42
N ALA A 97 7.20 2.44 -15.14
CA ALA A 97 7.57 3.86 -15.21
C ALA A 97 6.42 4.77 -15.70
N LYS A 98 5.63 4.28 -16.67
CA LYS A 98 4.41 4.98 -17.13
C LYS A 98 3.25 4.89 -16.15
N ALA A 99 3.20 3.84 -15.34
CA ALA A 99 2.22 3.69 -14.27
C ALA A 99 2.61 4.46 -13.00
N THR A 100 3.90 4.81 -12.83
CA THR A 100 4.42 5.51 -11.65
C THR A 100 3.64 6.79 -11.32
N PRO A 101 3.26 7.68 -12.26
CA PRO A 101 2.45 8.85 -11.93
C PRO A 101 1.07 8.48 -11.37
N GLY A 102 0.46 7.39 -11.87
CA GLY A 102 -0.80 6.86 -11.34
C GLY A 102 -0.62 6.18 -9.98
N LEU A 103 0.50 5.50 -9.77
CA LEU A 103 0.85 4.87 -8.49
C LEU A 103 1.17 5.93 -7.42
N THR A 104 1.94 6.95 -7.78
CA THR A 104 2.23 8.12 -6.93
C THR A 104 0.95 8.90 -6.65
N ALA A 105 0.08 9.12 -7.64
CA ALA A 105 -1.23 9.74 -7.40
C ALA A 105 -2.12 8.89 -6.47
N LEU A 106 -2.06 7.56 -6.54
CA LEU A 106 -2.78 6.68 -5.61
C LEU A 106 -2.20 6.75 -4.18
N LEU A 107 -0.86 6.76 -4.06
CA LEU A 107 -0.14 6.89 -2.81
C LEU A 107 -0.26 8.30 -2.18
N GLU A 108 -0.40 9.35 -2.99
CA GLU A 108 -0.53 10.72 -2.51
C GLU A 108 -1.99 11.10 -2.23
N SER A 109 -2.98 10.53 -2.92
CA SER A 109 -4.33 11.12 -2.95
C SER A 109 -5.34 10.62 -1.93
N SER A 110 -5.24 9.41 -1.37
CA SER A 110 -6.21 8.94 -0.33
C SER A 110 -5.85 7.61 0.32
N PHE A 111 -4.99 6.79 -0.27
CA PHE A 111 -4.67 5.46 0.28
C PHE A 111 -3.74 5.49 1.50
N THR A 112 -3.13 6.64 1.78
CA THR A 112 -2.24 6.85 2.94
C THR A 112 -2.97 7.52 4.11
N ASP A 113 -4.25 7.89 3.94
CA ASP A 113 -5.09 8.32 5.06
C ASP A 113 -5.42 7.07 5.91
N PRO A 114 -5.12 7.06 7.22
CA PRO A 114 -5.43 5.96 8.13
C PRO A 114 -6.90 5.52 8.05
N ARG A 115 -7.82 6.43 7.75
CA ARG A 115 -9.25 6.13 7.61
C ARG A 115 -9.53 5.26 6.38
N THR A 116 -8.85 5.51 5.26
CA THR A 116 -8.99 4.70 4.04
C THR A 116 -8.41 3.30 4.26
N VAL A 117 -7.26 3.20 4.94
CA VAL A 117 -6.64 1.92 5.29
C VAL A 117 -7.56 1.11 6.20
N SER A 118 -8.13 1.73 7.25
CA SER A 118 -9.06 1.05 8.16
C SER A 118 -10.35 0.57 7.48
N ALA A 119 -10.87 1.33 6.51
CA ALA A 119 -12.03 0.92 5.72
C ALA A 119 -11.71 -0.26 4.80
N LEU A 120 -10.51 -0.27 4.22
CA LEU A 120 -10.05 -1.36 3.36
C LEU A 120 -9.80 -2.64 4.17
N GLU A 121 -9.23 -2.51 5.38
CA GLU A 121 -9.06 -3.60 6.33
C GLU A 121 -10.40 -4.17 6.80
N MET A 122 -11.37 -3.31 7.14
CA MET A 122 -12.72 -3.73 7.52
C MET A 122 -13.43 -4.50 6.40
N VAL A 123 -13.32 -4.03 5.15
CA VAL A 123 -13.92 -4.72 4.00
C VAL A 123 -13.17 -6.01 3.68
N GLY A 124 -11.84 -6.01 3.78
CA GLY A 124 -10.99 -7.16 3.52
C GLY A 124 -11.20 -8.29 4.54
N SER A 125 -11.22 -7.97 5.83
CA SER A 125 -11.50 -8.92 6.92
C SER A 125 -12.89 -9.54 6.78
N ALA A 126 -13.93 -8.72 6.59
CA ALA A 126 -15.29 -9.21 6.38
C ALA A 126 -15.42 -10.13 5.14
N LEU A 127 -14.65 -9.86 4.08
CA LEU A 127 -14.62 -10.72 2.90
C LEU A 127 -13.96 -12.07 3.19
N VAL A 128 -12.82 -12.08 3.90
CA VAL A 128 -12.12 -13.33 4.26
C VAL A 128 -12.97 -14.15 5.22
N GLU A 129 -13.53 -13.53 6.25
CA GLU A 129 -14.45 -14.17 7.21
C GLU A 129 -15.66 -14.75 6.48
N GLY A 130 -16.31 -13.98 5.61
CA GLY A 130 -17.45 -14.45 4.83
C GLY A 130 -17.11 -15.62 3.89
N ARG A 131 -15.89 -15.65 3.31
CA ARG A 131 -15.43 -16.78 2.49
C ARG A 131 -15.17 -18.02 3.32
N GLU A 132 -14.54 -17.89 4.48
CA GLU A 132 -14.32 -19.00 5.39
C GLU A 132 -15.63 -19.58 5.91
N GLU A 133 -16.57 -18.73 6.27
CA GLU A 133 -17.87 -19.15 6.79
C GLU A 133 -18.73 -19.80 5.72
N ALA A 134 -18.72 -19.30 4.48
CA ALA A 134 -19.34 -19.97 3.34
C ALA A 134 -18.70 -21.33 3.02
N ALA A 135 -17.40 -21.49 3.26
CA ALA A 135 -16.71 -22.77 3.08
C ALA A 135 -17.04 -23.77 4.20
N LYS A 136 -17.16 -23.30 5.45
CA LYS A 136 -17.53 -24.11 6.63
C LYS A 136 -19.01 -24.50 6.61
N ASN A 137 -19.87 -23.60 6.13
CA ASN A 137 -21.32 -23.77 6.04
C ASN A 137 -21.80 -23.47 4.62
N PRO A 138 -21.77 -24.45 3.69
CA PRO A 138 -22.20 -24.27 2.29
C PRO A 138 -23.71 -24.00 2.10
N SER A 139 -24.44 -23.71 3.17
CA SER A 139 -25.89 -23.52 3.17
C SER A 139 -26.21 -22.11 2.69
N ALA A 140 -26.05 -21.85 1.39
CA ALA A 140 -26.64 -20.68 0.76
C ALA A 140 -28.15 -20.64 1.09
N PRO A 141 -28.77 -19.46 1.26
CA PRO A 141 -30.20 -19.37 1.56
C PRO A 141 -31.02 -20.12 0.50
N THR A 142 -31.55 -21.29 0.85
CA THR A 142 -32.27 -22.16 -0.09
C THR A 142 -33.73 -21.70 -0.19
N GLY A 143 -34.01 -20.88 -1.20
CA GLY A 143 -35.36 -20.46 -1.57
C GLY A 143 -35.81 -19.11 -1.01
N VAL A 144 -36.98 -18.65 -1.45
CA VAL A 144 -37.54 -17.32 -1.16
C VAL A 144 -37.69 -17.03 0.34
N PHE A 145 -38.03 -18.04 1.15
CA PHE A 145 -38.10 -17.89 2.62
C PHE A 145 -36.72 -17.74 3.27
N GLY A 146 -35.70 -18.42 2.75
CA GLY A 146 -34.31 -18.27 3.21
C GLY A 146 -33.77 -16.88 2.92
N VAL A 147 -34.07 -16.34 1.74
CA VAL A 147 -33.69 -14.96 1.36
C VAL A 147 -34.40 -13.93 2.24
N VAL A 148 -35.70 -14.08 2.48
CA VAL A 148 -36.46 -13.18 3.36
C VAL A 148 -35.94 -13.25 4.80
N ARG A 149 -35.57 -14.45 5.27
CA ARG A 149 -34.97 -14.62 6.61
C ARG A 149 -33.60 -13.95 6.71
N ALA A 150 -32.76 -14.11 5.69
CA ALA A 150 -31.45 -13.46 5.63
C ALA A 150 -31.57 -11.92 5.61
N LEU A 151 -32.54 -11.36 4.88
CA LEU A 151 -32.80 -9.91 4.89
C LEU A 151 -33.34 -9.39 6.23
N LYS A 152 -33.92 -10.25 7.06
CA LYS A 152 -34.44 -9.90 8.39
C LYS A 152 -33.35 -10.02 9.48
N ASP A 153 -32.19 -10.58 9.14
CA ASP A 153 -31.05 -10.64 10.02
C ASP A 153 -30.51 -9.22 10.29
N GLU A 154 -30.20 -8.92 11.55
CA GLU A 154 -29.76 -7.59 11.98
C GLU A 154 -28.40 -7.23 11.36
N ASP A 155 -27.49 -8.20 11.22
CA ASP A 155 -26.17 -7.98 10.63
C ASP A 155 -26.24 -7.73 9.13
N VAL A 156 -27.08 -8.49 8.43
CA VAL A 156 -27.33 -8.29 7.00
C VAL A 156 -27.97 -6.92 6.74
N ALA A 157 -28.93 -6.52 7.57
CA ALA A 157 -29.57 -5.21 7.47
C ALA A 157 -28.56 -4.07 7.70
N ARG A 158 -27.66 -4.20 8.68
CA ARG A 158 -26.56 -3.24 8.92
C ARG A 158 -25.63 -3.12 7.72
N GLY A 159 -25.22 -4.26 7.13
CA GLY A 159 -24.35 -4.28 5.95
C GLY A 159 -24.98 -3.62 4.72
N ILE A 160 -26.25 -3.92 4.44
CA ILE A 160 -27.01 -3.28 3.35
C ILE A 160 -27.17 -1.78 3.61
N GLY A 161 -27.43 -1.37 4.86
CA GLY A 161 -27.50 0.03 5.25
C GLY A 161 -26.23 0.80 4.93
N LEU A 162 -25.05 0.23 5.24
CA LEU A 162 -23.76 0.81 4.89
C LEU A 162 -23.62 0.99 3.36
N LEU A 163 -23.95 -0.03 2.58
CA LEU A 163 -23.89 0.03 1.12
C LEU A 163 -24.78 1.15 0.53
N ILE A 164 -25.97 1.35 1.10
CA ILE A 164 -26.87 2.45 0.72
C ILE A 164 -26.23 3.82 1.01
N HIS A 165 -25.59 3.97 2.17
CA HIS A 165 -24.90 5.22 2.53
C HIS A 165 -23.70 5.50 1.62
N VAL A 166 -22.93 4.48 1.26
CA VAL A 166 -21.82 4.58 0.29
C VAL A 166 -22.33 5.00 -1.08
N ALA A 167 -23.37 4.32 -1.58
CA ALA A 167 -23.99 4.65 -2.86
C ALA A 167 -24.51 6.10 -2.91
N ARG A 168 -25.14 6.56 -1.82
CA ARG A 168 -25.63 7.95 -1.70
C ARG A 168 -24.48 8.96 -1.68
N ALA A 169 -23.37 8.65 -1.02
CA ALA A 169 -22.19 9.50 -1.00
C ALA A 169 -21.53 9.61 -2.37
N LEU A 170 -21.42 8.48 -3.09
CA LEU A 170 -20.90 8.44 -4.45
C LEU A 170 -21.75 9.27 -5.41
N GLY A 171 -23.08 9.09 -5.38
CA GLY A 171 -24.01 9.85 -6.24
C GLY A 171 -23.94 11.37 -6.05
N ARG A 172 -23.56 11.86 -4.85
CA ARG A 172 -23.33 13.30 -4.62
C ARG A 172 -22.03 13.82 -5.23
N LYS A 173 -21.01 12.97 -5.41
CA LYS A 173 -19.70 13.35 -5.97
C LYS A 173 -19.66 13.31 -7.50
N VAL A 174 -20.58 12.56 -8.11
CA VAL A 174 -20.67 12.37 -9.59
C VAL A 174 -21.67 13.36 -10.23
N ARG A 175 -22.35 14.18 -9.41
CA ARG A 175 -23.25 15.25 -9.87
C ARG A 175 -22.49 16.56 -10.04
#